data_AF-A0A0C5S2D7-F1
#
_entry.id   AF-A0A0C5S2D7-F1
#
_cell.length_a   1.000
_cell.length_b   1.000
_cell.length_c   1.000
_cell.angle_alpha   90.00
_cell.angle_beta   90.00
_cell.angle_gamma   90.00
#
_symmetry.space_group_name_H-M   'P 1'
#
loop_
_entity.id
_entity.type
_entity.pdbx_description
1 polymer ?
#
loop_
_entity_poly.entity_id
_entity_poly.type
_entity_poly.pdbx_seq_one_letter_code
_entity_poly.pdbx_strand_id
1 'polypeptide(L)'
;MEKPKGMEADKPKPQQPAPSTPDQEGKNKDGKGQDTEPMPEPEVIDTSKPLLELKETSGNISLNPGSNEGRLTFKLDKQKYPENFENKFIVVKIKNIDNNSSILQGFQKLDDPENLVIPFAPIIENGKYKLESAAILEKKTDAREPKEVVQVIFKKADKEKTLIVKKATRKYDIPAGEENKSPVNIKLNTASDKFELNVETKDKKEKVNGVFLKFIILGLEKSKKVYSTPSYTPGEYSEVKDGKATITGIDFENNYKNAYDHIVVKIFGIFEDKDGHIKSTKYRFNYEDQNETIDSSNNLILFKDLTKDSSSR
;
A
#
# COMPACT_ATOMS: atom_id res chain seq x y z
N MET A 1 30.18 76.84 -47.01
CA MET A 1 29.05 77.16 -46.10
C MET A 1 28.96 76.05 -45.06
N GLU A 2 28.64 76.44 -43.82
CA GLU A 2 28.18 75.66 -42.64
C GLU A 2 28.63 74.21 -42.34
N LYS A 3 29.04 74.04 -41.06
CA LYS A 3 28.95 72.82 -40.21
C LYS A 3 27.84 73.08 -39.16
N PRO A 4 27.53 72.21 -38.17
CA PRO A 4 27.61 70.72 -38.01
C PRO A 4 26.22 70.13 -37.60
N LYS A 5 25.96 68.85 -37.27
CA LYS A 5 26.30 67.97 -36.10
C LYS A 5 25.49 66.65 -36.28
N GLY A 6 25.71 65.50 -35.62
CA GLY A 6 26.68 64.98 -34.63
C GLY A 6 26.74 63.43 -34.78
N MET A 7 27.79 62.71 -34.31
CA MET A 7 27.88 62.02 -32.99
C MET A 7 26.62 61.18 -32.66
N GLU A 8 26.67 59.87 -32.37
CA GLU A 8 27.64 58.97 -31.68
C GLU A 8 27.63 57.54 -32.34
N ALA A 9 28.31 56.46 -31.92
CA ALA A 9 29.67 56.17 -31.44
C ALA A 9 29.89 54.61 -31.49
N ASP A 10 31.14 54.13 -31.57
CA ASP A 10 31.70 52.81 -31.14
C ASP A 10 30.74 51.64 -30.74
N LYS A 11 30.96 50.34 -31.08
CA LYS A 11 32.22 49.54 -31.15
C LYS A 11 31.98 48.13 -31.82
N PRO A 12 32.87 47.09 -31.78
CA PRO A 12 33.20 46.32 -33.00
C PRO A 12 32.80 44.83 -33.03
N LYS A 13 33.01 44.20 -34.20
CA LYS A 13 32.95 42.74 -34.43
C LYS A 13 33.91 41.94 -33.53
N PRO A 14 33.58 40.65 -33.27
CA PRO A 14 34.57 39.58 -33.20
C PRO A 14 34.69 38.85 -34.55
N GLN A 15 35.92 38.63 -35.01
CA GLN A 15 36.27 37.70 -36.08
C GLN A 15 36.59 36.32 -35.48
N GLN A 16 36.47 35.25 -36.27
CA GLN A 16 37.08 33.96 -35.93
C GLN A 16 38.62 34.06 -35.93
N PRO A 17 39.31 33.39 -35.01
CA PRO A 17 40.69 32.95 -35.21
C PRO A 17 40.76 31.58 -35.92
N ALA A 18 41.76 31.41 -36.78
CA ALA A 18 42.13 30.16 -37.45
C ALA A 18 43.15 29.35 -36.59
N PRO A 19 43.43 28.06 -36.91
CA PRO A 19 44.28 27.21 -36.09
C PRO A 19 45.80 27.30 -36.41
N SER A 20 46.64 27.28 -35.37
CA SER A 20 48.12 27.12 -35.31
C SER A 20 48.54 27.17 -33.82
N THR A 21 49.64 26.61 -33.29
CA THR A 21 50.75 25.73 -33.77
C THR A 21 51.34 25.00 -32.51
N PRO A 22 52.23 23.98 -32.64
CA PRO A 22 52.63 23.13 -31.50
C PRO A 22 53.80 23.66 -30.64
N ASP A 23 54.05 22.92 -29.55
CA ASP A 23 55.23 22.84 -28.68
C ASP A 23 55.61 24.00 -27.74
N GLN A 24 55.46 23.73 -26.43
CA GLN A 24 56.51 23.99 -25.43
C GLN A 24 56.39 23.05 -24.22
N GLU A 25 57.46 22.34 -23.88
CA GLU A 25 57.58 21.48 -22.69
C GLU A 25 57.76 22.31 -21.39
N GLY A 26 57.23 21.86 -20.24
CA GLY A 26 57.33 22.71 -19.03
C GLY A 26 56.82 22.22 -17.66
N LYS A 27 56.92 20.92 -17.32
CA LYS A 27 56.89 20.33 -15.96
C LYS A 27 55.86 20.81 -14.89
N ASN A 28 55.00 19.87 -14.50
CA ASN A 28 54.49 19.56 -13.15
C ASN A 28 53.97 20.68 -12.23
N LYS A 29 52.65 20.64 -11.97
CA LYS A 29 52.10 20.57 -10.59
C LYS A 29 50.93 19.60 -10.54
N ASP A 30 50.87 18.83 -9.45
CA ASP A 30 49.90 17.77 -9.22
C ASP A 30 48.47 18.30 -9.06
N GLY A 31 47.70 18.25 -10.16
CA GLY A 31 46.26 18.32 -10.10
C GLY A 31 45.71 16.96 -9.68
N LYS A 32 45.24 16.84 -8.43
CA LYS A 32 44.43 15.68 -8.01
C LYS A 32 43.22 15.61 -8.96
N GLY A 33 43.19 14.60 -9.81
CA GLY A 33 41.98 14.26 -10.56
C GLY A 33 40.85 14.09 -9.56
N GLN A 34 39.76 14.84 -9.74
CA GLN A 34 38.50 14.37 -9.19
C GLN A 34 38.18 13.09 -9.95
N ASP A 35 38.13 11.97 -9.24
CA ASP A 35 37.39 10.80 -9.70
C ASP A 35 35.91 11.21 -9.78
N THR A 36 35.55 11.85 -10.90
CA THR A 36 34.17 11.88 -11.34
C THR A 36 33.83 10.43 -11.65
N GLU A 37 33.11 9.78 -10.72
CA GLU A 37 32.46 8.50 -11.01
C GLU A 37 31.79 8.63 -12.38
N PRO A 38 32.09 7.74 -13.35
CA PRO A 38 31.49 7.85 -14.67
C PRO A 38 29.98 7.81 -14.51
N MET A 39 29.28 8.82 -15.05
CA MET A 39 27.82 8.85 -15.02
C MET A 39 27.31 7.50 -15.55
N PRO A 40 26.44 6.79 -14.81
CA PRO A 40 25.99 5.48 -15.23
C PRO A 40 25.32 5.58 -16.60
N GLU A 41 25.70 4.70 -17.52
CA GLU A 41 25.16 4.69 -18.88
C GLU A 41 23.62 4.63 -18.84
N PRO A 42 22.91 5.39 -19.70
CA PRO A 42 21.46 5.35 -19.74
C PRO A 42 20.94 3.94 -19.98
N GLU A 43 19.96 3.51 -19.19
CA GLU A 43 19.35 2.18 -19.35
C GLU A 43 18.68 2.05 -20.73
N VAL A 44 19.12 1.07 -21.51
CA VAL A 44 18.53 0.75 -22.82
C VAL A 44 17.29 -0.12 -22.62
N ILE A 45 16.12 0.47 -22.79
CA ILE A 45 14.80 -0.21 -22.68
C ILE A 45 14.36 -0.70 -24.06
N ASP A 46 13.94 -1.97 -24.16
CA ASP A 46 13.37 -2.53 -25.40
C ASP A 46 11.97 -1.94 -25.65
N THR A 47 11.91 -0.93 -26.51
CA THR A 47 10.68 -0.18 -26.85
C THR A 47 9.63 -0.99 -27.61
N SER A 48 9.92 -2.22 -28.04
CA SER A 48 8.96 -3.06 -28.78
C SER A 48 7.91 -3.74 -27.88
N LYS A 49 8.17 -3.79 -26.57
CA LYS A 49 7.30 -4.40 -25.56
C LYS A 49 6.66 -3.34 -24.67
N PRO A 50 5.54 -3.63 -24.01
CA PRO A 50 4.99 -2.76 -22.98
C PRO A 50 5.96 -2.57 -21.80
N LEU A 51 5.96 -1.39 -21.19
CA LEU A 51 6.72 -1.05 -19.99
C LEU A 51 5.75 -0.86 -18.82
N LEU A 52 5.99 -1.57 -17.71
CA LEU A 52 5.26 -1.37 -16.45
C LEU A 52 6.14 -0.60 -15.48
N GLU A 53 5.62 0.49 -14.95
CA GLU A 53 6.31 1.43 -14.05
C GLU A 53 5.56 1.53 -12.72
N LEU A 54 6.27 1.70 -11.61
CA LEU A 54 5.65 1.99 -10.32
C LEU A 54 5.15 3.44 -10.28
N LYS A 55 3.84 3.66 -10.11
CA LYS A 55 3.27 5.02 -10.08
C LYS A 55 3.65 5.78 -8.81
N GLU A 56 3.96 5.07 -7.73
CA GLU A 56 4.36 5.68 -6.47
C GLU A 56 5.88 5.88 -6.35
N THR A 57 6.29 7.15 -6.23
CA THR A 57 7.63 7.54 -5.75
C THR A 57 7.99 6.79 -4.47
N SER A 58 6.99 6.62 -3.59
CA SER A 58 7.04 5.95 -2.29
C SER A 58 7.52 4.49 -2.36
N GLY A 59 7.24 3.77 -3.46
CA GLY A 59 7.61 2.35 -3.64
C GLY A 59 7.03 1.39 -2.59
N ASN A 60 5.91 1.73 -1.94
CA ASN A 60 5.37 0.90 -0.86
C ASN A 60 4.25 -0.02 -1.35
N ILE A 61 4.16 -1.22 -0.78
CA ILE A 61 2.98 -2.07 -0.90
C ILE A 61 1.98 -1.60 0.16
N SER A 62 0.85 -1.07 -0.28
CA SER A 62 -0.23 -0.61 0.59
C SER A 62 -1.04 -1.79 1.11
N LEU A 63 -0.83 -2.16 2.38
CA LEU A 63 -1.50 -3.29 3.04
C LEU A 63 -2.77 -2.82 3.75
N ASN A 64 -3.91 -3.46 3.47
CA ASN A 64 -5.12 -3.17 4.25
C ASN A 64 -4.91 -3.68 5.70
N PRO A 65 -5.14 -2.87 6.75
CA PRO A 65 -4.84 -3.28 8.13
C PRO A 65 -5.60 -4.56 8.53
N GLY A 66 -4.90 -5.53 9.12
CA GLY A 66 -5.48 -6.84 9.45
C GLY A 66 -5.79 -7.72 8.23
N SER A 67 -5.07 -7.56 7.12
CA SER A 67 -5.21 -8.37 5.91
C SER A 67 -3.85 -8.87 5.42
N ASN A 68 -3.87 -9.89 4.57
CA ASN A 68 -2.71 -10.31 3.76
C ASN A 68 -2.79 -9.76 2.32
N GLU A 69 -3.81 -8.99 1.95
CA GLU A 69 -3.91 -8.36 0.64
C GLU A 69 -3.25 -6.98 0.67
N GLY A 70 -2.09 -6.88 0.01
CA GLY A 70 -1.41 -5.62 -0.25
C GLY A 70 -1.53 -5.20 -1.71
N ARG A 71 -1.53 -3.90 -1.99
CA ARG A 71 -1.74 -3.34 -3.33
C ARG A 71 -0.55 -2.50 -3.79
N LEU A 72 -0.23 -2.59 -5.08
CA LEU A 72 0.69 -1.69 -5.77
C LEU A 72 -0.05 -1.00 -6.91
N THR A 73 0.25 0.27 -7.15
CA THR A 73 -0.28 1.03 -8.29
C THR A 73 0.81 1.15 -9.35
N PHE A 74 0.49 0.69 -10.56
CA PHE A 74 1.38 0.75 -11.71
C PHE A 74 0.80 1.64 -12.82
N LYS A 75 1.70 2.11 -13.70
CA LYS A 75 1.37 2.62 -15.04
C LYS A 75 1.92 1.62 -16.07
N LEU A 76 1.12 1.26 -17.06
CA LEU A 76 1.51 0.43 -18.20
C LEU A 76 1.59 1.30 -19.46
N ASP A 77 2.81 1.67 -19.85
CA ASP A 77 3.07 2.31 -21.12
C ASP A 77 3.11 1.26 -22.25
N LYS A 78 2.38 1.52 -23.33
CA LYS A 78 2.36 0.69 -24.53
C LYS A 78 3.68 0.75 -25.32
N GLN A 79 4.48 1.80 -25.16
CA GLN A 79 5.67 2.08 -25.97
C GLN A 79 5.36 1.96 -27.48
N LYS A 80 6.13 1.16 -28.22
CA LYS A 80 5.91 0.86 -29.65
C LYS A 80 5.29 -0.53 -29.88
N TYR A 81 4.79 -1.20 -28.84
CA TYR A 81 4.05 -2.44 -28.99
C TYR A 81 2.84 -2.19 -29.91
N PRO A 82 2.60 -2.96 -30.99
CA PRO A 82 1.61 -2.57 -31.99
C PRO A 82 0.15 -2.76 -31.52
N GLU A 83 -0.16 -3.86 -30.84
CA GLU A 83 -1.53 -4.24 -30.52
C GLU A 83 -2.16 -3.43 -29.38
N ASN A 84 -3.49 -3.48 -29.26
CA ASN A 84 -4.19 -2.89 -28.12
C ASN A 84 -4.13 -3.81 -26.87
N PHE A 85 -4.66 -3.31 -25.76
CA PHE A 85 -4.82 -4.04 -24.49
C PHE A 85 -6.26 -4.52 -24.26
N GLU A 86 -7.13 -4.40 -25.26
CA GLU A 86 -8.54 -4.73 -25.14
C GLU A 86 -8.72 -6.24 -24.92
N ASN A 87 -9.55 -6.62 -23.95
CA ASN A 87 -9.76 -8.02 -23.53
C ASN A 87 -8.49 -8.77 -23.07
N LYS A 88 -7.37 -8.05 -22.86
CA LYS A 88 -6.13 -8.61 -22.30
C LYS A 88 -6.08 -8.44 -20.79
N PHE A 89 -5.31 -9.33 -20.18
CA PHE A 89 -5.06 -9.39 -18.75
C PHE A 89 -3.57 -9.19 -18.49
N ILE A 90 -3.20 -8.71 -17.32
CA ILE A 90 -1.82 -8.69 -16.85
C ILE A 90 -1.69 -9.60 -15.63
N VAL A 91 -0.53 -10.24 -15.52
CA VAL A 91 -0.05 -10.87 -14.29
C VAL A 91 1.25 -10.20 -13.89
N VAL A 92 1.40 -9.96 -12.59
CA VAL A 92 2.63 -9.43 -12.01
C VAL A 92 3.11 -10.37 -10.92
N LYS A 93 4.43 -10.61 -10.90
CA LYS A 93 5.11 -11.44 -9.91
C LYS A 93 6.04 -10.56 -9.10
N ILE A 94 5.90 -10.63 -7.78
CA ILE A 94 6.82 -10.02 -6.82
C ILE A 94 7.52 -11.11 -6.02
N LYS A 95 8.72 -10.82 -5.53
CA LYS A 95 9.53 -11.74 -4.74
C LYS A 95 9.84 -11.15 -3.37
N ASN A 96 9.58 -11.90 -2.31
CA ASN A 96 10.00 -11.57 -0.95
C ASN A 96 11.53 -11.70 -0.85
N ILE A 97 12.19 -10.68 -0.33
CA ILE A 97 13.65 -10.60 -0.22
C ILE A 97 14.16 -11.54 0.88
N ASP A 98 13.45 -11.62 2.00
CA ASP A 98 13.90 -12.25 3.23
C ASP A 98 13.86 -13.80 3.16
N ASN A 99 12.88 -14.37 2.44
CA ASN A 99 12.71 -15.82 2.31
C ASN A 99 12.72 -16.35 0.86
N ASN A 100 12.99 -15.49 -0.13
CA ASN A 100 13.00 -15.80 -1.57
C ASN A 100 11.69 -16.38 -2.17
N SER A 101 10.59 -16.43 -1.41
CA SER A 101 9.28 -16.84 -1.94
C SER A 101 8.73 -15.79 -2.92
N SER A 102 7.99 -16.23 -3.92
CA SER A 102 7.35 -15.33 -4.88
C SER A 102 5.84 -15.40 -4.81
N ILE A 103 5.21 -14.25 -5.00
CA ILE A 103 3.76 -14.08 -5.10
C ILE A 103 3.46 -13.72 -6.54
N LEU A 104 2.80 -14.62 -7.25
CA LEU A 104 2.17 -14.34 -8.53
C LEU A 104 0.75 -13.85 -8.24
N GLN A 105 0.43 -12.65 -8.72
CA GLN A 105 -0.93 -12.12 -8.68
C GLN A 105 -1.85 -12.90 -9.63
N GLY A 106 -3.16 -12.87 -9.37
CA GLY A 106 -4.18 -13.43 -10.28
C GLY A 106 -4.24 -12.72 -11.64
N PHE A 107 -5.24 -12.99 -12.47
CA PHE A 107 -5.38 -12.29 -13.75
C PHE A 107 -6.09 -10.93 -13.55
N GLN A 108 -5.38 -9.81 -13.69
CA GLN A 108 -5.99 -8.47 -13.67
C GLN A 108 -6.37 -8.03 -15.08
N LYS A 109 -7.63 -7.62 -15.33
CA LYS A 109 -8.04 -7.06 -16.63
C LYS A 109 -7.45 -5.67 -16.84
N LEU A 110 -6.99 -5.38 -18.06
CA LEU A 110 -6.36 -4.10 -18.44
C LEU A 110 -7.41 -3.04 -18.81
N ASP A 111 -8.19 -2.60 -17.82
CA ASP A 111 -9.27 -1.61 -18.01
C ASP A 111 -8.79 -0.14 -17.90
N ASP A 112 -7.82 0.15 -17.03
CA ASP A 112 -7.17 1.46 -16.92
C ASP A 112 -5.63 1.29 -16.85
N PRO A 113 -4.92 1.32 -17.99
CA PRO A 113 -3.46 1.20 -18.03
C PRO A 113 -2.69 2.28 -17.26
N GLU A 114 -3.27 3.46 -17.02
CA GLU A 114 -2.59 4.58 -16.33
C GLU A 114 -2.71 4.51 -14.79
N ASN A 115 -3.60 3.64 -14.27
CA ASN A 115 -3.84 3.42 -12.84
C ASN A 115 -4.08 1.94 -12.50
N LEU A 116 -3.21 1.04 -12.95
CA LEU A 116 -3.34 -0.39 -12.65
C LEU A 116 -3.05 -0.67 -11.16
N VAL A 117 -4.12 -0.74 -10.35
CA VAL A 117 -4.06 -1.15 -8.94
C VAL A 117 -4.11 -2.67 -8.86
N ILE A 118 -2.97 -3.29 -8.55
CA ILE A 118 -2.77 -4.73 -8.59
C ILE A 118 -2.66 -5.31 -7.16
N PRO A 119 -3.55 -6.25 -6.77
CA PRO A 119 -3.55 -6.86 -5.44
C PRO A 119 -2.67 -8.11 -5.36
N PHE A 120 -1.86 -8.20 -4.30
CA PHE A 120 -0.98 -9.33 -4.00
C PHE A 120 -1.36 -9.95 -2.67
N ALA A 121 -1.35 -11.28 -2.59
CA ALA A 121 -1.55 -12.02 -1.35
C ALA A 121 -0.80 -13.36 -1.39
N PRO A 122 -0.21 -13.83 -0.26
CA PRO A 122 -0.18 -13.17 1.04
C PRO A 122 1.01 -12.20 1.20
N ILE A 123 0.73 -10.95 1.51
CA ILE A 123 1.71 -9.94 1.91
C ILE A 123 1.92 -9.98 3.42
N ILE A 124 3.19 -10.02 3.84
CA ILE A 124 3.62 -10.01 5.23
C ILE A 124 3.81 -8.56 5.68
N GLU A 125 3.21 -8.18 6.80
CA GLU A 125 3.14 -6.79 7.31
C GLU A 125 4.49 -6.06 7.43
N ASN A 126 5.56 -6.79 7.77
CA ASN A 126 6.93 -6.27 7.90
C ASN A 126 7.88 -6.80 6.81
N GLY A 127 7.33 -7.44 5.76
CA GLY A 127 8.11 -8.04 4.68
C GLY A 127 8.69 -7.02 3.71
N LYS A 128 9.78 -7.39 3.05
CA LYS A 128 10.39 -6.60 1.96
C LYS A 128 10.28 -7.38 0.65
N TYR A 129 9.93 -6.69 -0.44
CA TYR A 129 9.68 -7.32 -1.74
C TYR A 129 10.43 -6.62 -2.87
N LYS A 130 10.54 -7.25 -4.04
CA LYS A 130 10.95 -6.63 -5.32
C LYS A 130 10.07 -7.10 -6.46
N LEU A 131 10.05 -6.35 -7.56
CA LEU A 131 9.42 -6.76 -8.81
C LEU A 131 10.27 -7.87 -9.47
N GLU A 132 9.64 -8.97 -9.88
CA GLU A 132 10.32 -10.11 -10.49
C GLU A 132 10.04 -10.18 -11.99
N SER A 133 8.76 -10.27 -12.38
CA SER A 133 8.34 -10.40 -13.78
C SER A 133 6.90 -9.94 -13.98
N ALA A 134 6.56 -9.50 -15.19
CA ALA A 134 5.18 -9.25 -15.60
C ALA A 134 4.95 -9.74 -17.03
N ALA A 135 3.70 -10.11 -17.33
CA ALA A 135 3.28 -10.56 -18.66
C ALA A 135 1.84 -10.15 -18.94
N ILE A 136 1.54 -9.79 -20.19
CA ILE A 136 0.19 -9.61 -20.70
C ILE A 136 -0.28 -10.91 -21.35
N LEU A 137 -1.55 -11.24 -21.12
CA LEU A 137 -2.15 -12.53 -21.39
C LEU A 137 -3.50 -12.35 -22.10
N GLU A 138 -3.70 -13.04 -23.22
CA GLU A 138 -5.01 -13.11 -23.88
C GLU A 138 -5.83 -14.29 -23.33
N LYS A 139 -7.02 -14.02 -22.80
CA LYS A 139 -7.94 -15.05 -22.32
C LYS A 139 -8.91 -15.45 -23.44
N LYS A 140 -8.76 -16.67 -23.97
CA LYS A 140 -9.81 -17.30 -24.78
C LYS A 140 -10.95 -17.81 -23.90
N THR A 141 -12.16 -17.79 -24.44
CA THR A 141 -13.44 -17.85 -23.71
C THR A 141 -13.63 -19.06 -22.79
N ASP A 142 -12.96 -20.19 -23.05
CA ASP A 142 -13.12 -21.45 -22.30
C ASP A 142 -11.82 -22.09 -21.79
N ALA A 143 -10.67 -21.39 -21.89
CA ALA A 143 -9.38 -21.96 -21.49
C ALA A 143 -9.07 -21.75 -20.00
N ARG A 144 -8.59 -22.80 -19.31
CA ARG A 144 -8.10 -22.72 -17.92
C ARG A 144 -6.77 -21.96 -17.79
N GLU A 145 -6.03 -21.84 -18.88
CA GLU A 145 -4.76 -21.10 -18.96
C GLU A 145 -4.74 -20.21 -20.23
N PRO A 146 -4.27 -18.96 -20.14
CA PRO A 146 -4.18 -18.06 -21.30
C PRO A 146 -3.06 -18.46 -22.26
N LYS A 147 -3.26 -18.20 -23.56
CA LYS A 147 -2.45 -18.80 -24.63
C LYS A 147 -1.33 -17.91 -25.18
N GLU A 148 -1.53 -16.60 -25.19
CA GLU A 148 -0.52 -15.64 -25.64
C GLU A 148 0.13 -14.96 -24.44
N VAL A 149 1.46 -14.80 -24.48
CA VAL A 149 2.27 -14.26 -23.39
C VAL A 149 3.19 -13.18 -23.94
N VAL A 150 2.78 -11.92 -23.80
CA VAL A 150 3.62 -10.77 -24.13
C VAL A 150 4.41 -10.40 -22.88
N GLN A 151 5.74 -10.56 -22.93
CA GLN A 151 6.62 -10.16 -21.84
C GLN A 151 6.53 -8.65 -21.63
N VAL A 152 6.30 -8.22 -20.39
CA VAL A 152 6.31 -6.81 -19.99
C VAL A 152 7.65 -6.47 -19.37
N ILE A 153 8.19 -5.31 -19.72
CA ILE A 153 9.46 -4.82 -19.21
C ILE A 153 9.23 -3.98 -17.95
N PHE A 154 10.22 -3.97 -17.08
CA PHE A 154 10.39 -2.97 -16.02
C PHE A 154 11.76 -2.32 -16.21
N LYS A 155 11.89 -1.04 -15.85
CA LYS A 155 13.20 -0.41 -15.65
C LYS A 155 14.00 -1.14 -14.58
N LYS A 156 15.31 -1.18 -14.73
CA LYS A 156 16.27 -1.70 -13.74
C LYS A 156 16.06 -1.03 -12.38
N ALA A 157 15.87 0.29 -12.38
CA ALA A 157 15.56 1.06 -11.18
C ALA A 157 14.32 0.53 -10.42
N ASP A 158 13.25 0.14 -11.13
CA ASP A 158 12.03 -0.42 -10.52
C ASP A 158 12.21 -1.87 -10.07
N LYS A 159 12.97 -2.70 -10.80
CA LYS A 159 13.31 -4.08 -10.38
C LYS A 159 14.19 -4.10 -9.14
N GLU A 160 15.15 -3.18 -9.05
CA GLU A 160 16.10 -3.12 -7.94
C GLU A 160 15.51 -2.46 -6.70
N LYS A 161 14.45 -1.65 -6.86
CA LYS A 161 13.71 -0.99 -5.77
C LYS A 161 13.20 -2.01 -4.75
N THR A 162 13.61 -1.82 -3.49
CA THR A 162 13.01 -2.55 -2.36
C THR A 162 11.65 -1.97 -2.07
N LEU A 163 10.62 -2.79 -2.23
CA LEU A 163 9.24 -2.47 -1.90
C LEU A 163 8.98 -2.80 -0.42
N ILE A 164 8.64 -1.78 0.36
CA ILE A 164 8.37 -1.91 1.79
C ILE A 164 6.85 -1.96 1.99
N VAL A 165 6.40 -2.87 2.85
CA VAL A 165 4.98 -2.96 3.20
C VAL A 165 4.62 -1.85 4.19
N LYS A 166 3.51 -1.13 3.93
CA LYS A 166 2.96 -0.11 4.83
C LYS A 166 1.47 -0.33 5.01
N LYS A 167 0.99 -0.30 6.25
CA LYS A 167 -0.45 -0.25 6.55
C LYS A 167 -1.06 0.99 5.89
N ALA A 168 -2.18 0.81 5.21
CA ALA A 168 -2.99 1.90 4.70
C ALA A 168 -3.64 2.64 5.87
N THR A 169 -3.03 3.74 6.31
CA THR A 169 -3.65 4.71 7.22
C THR A 169 -4.24 5.84 6.38
N ARG A 170 -5.57 5.96 6.34
CA ARG A 170 -6.28 7.11 5.77
C ARG A 170 -7.19 7.71 6.82
N LYS A 171 -7.29 9.03 6.84
CA LYS A 171 -8.46 9.70 7.44
C LYS A 171 -9.61 9.47 6.47
N TYR A 172 -10.74 9.00 6.98
CA TYR A 172 -11.94 8.77 6.18
C TYR A 172 -12.91 9.92 6.43
N ASP A 173 -13.52 10.40 5.35
CA ASP A 173 -14.69 11.26 5.46
C ASP A 173 -15.86 10.45 6.03
N ILE A 174 -16.75 11.11 6.76
CA ILE A 174 -17.96 10.47 7.30
C ILE A 174 -18.81 10.02 6.10
N PRO A 175 -19.24 8.74 6.01
CA PRO A 175 -20.08 8.29 4.91
C PRO A 175 -21.38 9.10 4.83
N ALA A 176 -21.79 9.46 3.61
CA ALA A 176 -23.05 10.17 3.36
C ALA A 176 -24.23 9.40 3.98
N GLY A 177 -25.00 10.07 4.83
CA GLY A 177 -26.08 9.45 5.62
C GLY A 177 -25.66 8.97 7.03
N GLU A 178 -24.39 9.05 7.40
CA GLU A 178 -23.93 8.86 8.78
C GLU A 178 -23.62 10.19 9.51
N GLU A 179 -23.59 11.33 8.82
CA GLU A 179 -23.28 12.67 9.36
C GLU A 179 -24.04 13.05 10.64
N ASN A 180 -25.36 12.77 10.68
CA ASN A 180 -26.23 13.08 11.82
C ASN A 180 -26.13 12.07 12.98
N LYS A 181 -25.34 11.00 12.83
CA LYS A 181 -25.18 9.95 13.83
C LYS A 181 -24.13 10.34 14.86
N SER A 182 -24.36 9.92 16.11
CA SER A 182 -23.42 10.13 17.21
C SER A 182 -22.16 9.28 17.01
N PRO A 183 -20.96 9.87 16.96
CA PRO A 183 -19.72 9.10 16.90
C PRO A 183 -19.48 8.35 18.21
N VAL A 184 -19.07 7.08 18.10
CA VAL A 184 -18.65 6.23 19.22
C VAL A 184 -17.21 5.80 19.04
N ASN A 185 -16.47 5.78 20.15
CA ASN A 185 -15.15 5.18 20.24
C ASN A 185 -15.32 3.72 20.67
N ILE A 186 -14.67 2.78 19.98
CA ILE A 186 -14.66 1.37 20.39
C ILE A 186 -13.22 0.95 20.72
N LYS A 187 -13.02 0.38 21.91
CA LYS A 187 -11.69 -0.01 22.41
C LYS A 187 -11.67 -1.48 22.81
N LEU A 188 -10.69 -2.21 22.29
CA LEU A 188 -10.44 -3.61 22.62
C LEU A 188 -9.63 -3.73 23.91
N ASN A 189 -10.23 -4.32 24.93
CA ASN A 189 -9.62 -4.62 26.22
C ASN A 189 -9.51 -6.14 26.44
N THR A 190 -8.60 -6.51 27.33
CA THR A 190 -8.46 -7.87 27.86
C THR A 190 -8.96 -7.90 29.30
N ALA A 191 -9.99 -8.70 29.56
CA ALA A 191 -10.58 -8.90 30.88
C ALA A 191 -10.46 -10.38 31.26
N SER A 192 -9.48 -10.69 32.11
CA SER A 192 -9.11 -12.07 32.47
C SER A 192 -8.78 -12.93 31.23
N ASP A 193 -9.66 -13.87 30.89
CA ASP A 193 -9.57 -14.83 29.80
C ASP A 193 -10.22 -14.36 28.49
N LYS A 194 -10.93 -13.22 28.51
CA LYS A 194 -11.82 -12.76 27.43
C LYS A 194 -11.40 -11.42 26.83
N PHE A 195 -11.79 -11.22 25.59
CA PHE A 195 -11.78 -9.91 24.95
C PHE A 195 -13.10 -9.18 25.22
N GLU A 196 -13.00 -7.91 25.61
CA GLU A 196 -14.13 -7.02 25.85
C GLU A 196 -13.97 -5.76 25.00
N LEU A 197 -15.03 -5.38 24.30
CA LEU A 197 -15.12 -4.12 23.56
C LEU A 197 -15.82 -3.09 24.46
N ASN A 198 -15.09 -2.06 24.90
CA ASN A 198 -15.69 -0.88 25.52
C ASN A 198 -16.20 0.05 24.42
N VAL A 199 -17.44 0.51 24.55
CA VAL A 199 -18.16 1.33 23.57
C VAL A 199 -18.66 2.59 24.28
N GLU A 200 -17.99 3.72 24.05
CA GLU A 200 -18.32 5.02 24.63
C GLU A 200 -18.68 6.02 23.53
N THR A 201 -19.70 6.86 23.73
CA THR A 201 -19.90 8.03 22.84
C THR A 201 -18.67 8.93 22.90
N LYS A 202 -18.31 9.60 21.80
CA LYS A 202 -17.12 10.48 21.70
C LYS A 202 -17.03 11.49 22.85
N ASP A 203 -18.16 12.10 23.18
CA ASP A 203 -18.32 13.08 24.25
C ASP A 203 -18.41 12.47 25.67
N LYS A 204 -18.46 11.13 25.78
CA LYS A 204 -18.64 10.35 27.01
C LYS A 204 -19.92 10.66 27.81
N LYS A 205 -20.89 11.34 27.19
CA LYS A 205 -22.16 11.75 27.80
C LYS A 205 -23.15 10.60 27.96
N GLU A 206 -23.12 9.64 27.04
CA GLU A 206 -24.05 8.50 27.03
C GLU A 206 -23.30 7.16 26.94
N LYS A 207 -23.77 6.18 27.73
CA LYS A 207 -23.45 4.76 27.54
C LYS A 207 -24.20 4.25 26.31
N VAL A 208 -23.49 3.58 25.41
CA VAL A 208 -24.11 2.88 24.28
C VAL A 208 -24.74 1.57 24.78
N ASN A 209 -25.96 1.28 24.32
CA ASN A 209 -26.79 0.16 24.77
C ASN A 209 -27.71 -0.31 23.65
N GLY A 210 -28.08 -1.59 23.65
CA GLY A 210 -29.15 -2.14 22.80
C GLY A 210 -28.82 -2.18 21.30
N VAL A 211 -27.53 -2.20 20.97
CA VAL A 211 -27.01 -2.34 19.60
C VAL A 211 -26.06 -3.53 19.53
N PHE A 212 -25.84 -4.06 18.34
CA PHE A 212 -24.96 -5.19 18.08
C PHE A 212 -23.74 -4.75 17.29
N LEU A 213 -22.55 -5.22 17.70
CA LEU A 213 -21.33 -5.10 16.92
C LEU A 213 -21.14 -6.39 16.12
N LYS A 214 -21.03 -6.28 14.80
CA LYS A 214 -20.66 -7.39 13.91
C LYS A 214 -19.17 -7.30 13.61
N PHE A 215 -18.42 -8.38 13.83
CA PHE A 215 -16.97 -8.37 13.67
C PHE A 215 -16.40 -9.72 13.21
N ILE A 216 -15.14 -9.73 12.77
CA ILE A 216 -14.30 -10.93 12.71
C ILE A 216 -13.04 -10.72 13.54
N ILE A 217 -12.41 -11.84 13.85
CA ILE A 217 -11.16 -11.90 14.60
C ILE A 217 -10.11 -12.57 13.72
N LEU A 218 -8.93 -11.99 13.69
CA LEU A 218 -7.80 -12.45 12.90
C LEU A 218 -6.56 -12.45 13.79
N GLY A 219 -5.72 -13.47 13.70
CA GLY A 219 -4.44 -13.53 14.39
C GLY A 219 -3.29 -13.56 13.40
N LEU A 220 -2.21 -12.82 13.67
CA LEU A 220 -0.97 -12.91 12.90
C LEU A 220 -0.20 -14.17 13.34
N GLU A 221 -0.17 -15.21 12.51
CA GLU A 221 0.48 -16.49 12.87
C GLU A 221 1.98 -16.31 13.09
N LYS A 222 2.50 -16.76 14.24
CA LYS A 222 3.92 -16.57 14.59
C LYS A 222 4.90 -17.20 13.59
N SER A 223 4.51 -18.34 13.01
CA SER A 223 5.36 -19.15 12.12
C SER A 223 5.34 -18.64 10.69
N LYS A 224 4.16 -18.33 10.15
CA LYS A 224 3.96 -17.90 8.76
C LYS A 224 4.05 -16.38 8.56
N LYS A 225 3.85 -15.59 9.62
CA LYS A 225 3.66 -14.13 9.60
C LYS A 225 2.55 -13.67 8.65
N VAL A 226 1.46 -14.43 8.59
CA VAL A 226 0.23 -14.09 7.85
C VAL A 226 -0.96 -14.08 8.80
N TYR A 227 -1.94 -13.23 8.53
CA TYR A 227 -3.22 -13.22 9.23
C TYR A 227 -4.05 -14.46 8.85
N SER A 228 -4.64 -15.13 9.84
CA SER A 228 -5.66 -16.16 9.64
C SER A 228 -6.79 -16.03 10.65
N THR A 229 -7.95 -16.61 10.35
CA THR A 229 -9.10 -16.68 11.26
C THR A 229 -8.89 -17.83 12.25
N PRO A 230 -8.74 -17.57 13.57
CA PRO A 230 -8.66 -18.63 14.58
C PRO A 230 -9.99 -19.36 14.80
N SER A 231 -11.13 -18.74 14.48
CA SER A 231 -12.46 -19.38 14.50
C SER A 231 -12.94 -19.70 13.07
N TYR A 232 -13.72 -20.77 12.92
CA TYR A 232 -14.33 -21.19 11.64
C TYR A 232 -15.62 -20.42 11.29
N THR A 233 -16.10 -19.54 12.19
CA THR A 233 -17.38 -18.85 12.07
C THR A 233 -17.25 -17.53 11.29
N PRO A 234 -17.89 -17.39 10.11
CA PRO A 234 -17.84 -16.16 9.34
C PRO A 234 -18.73 -15.07 9.95
N GLY A 235 -18.14 -14.26 10.82
CA GLY A 235 -18.79 -13.13 11.48
C GLY A 235 -19.36 -13.50 12.84
N GLU A 236 -18.85 -12.86 13.87
CA GLU A 236 -19.34 -12.92 15.24
C GLU A 236 -20.14 -11.65 15.57
N TYR A 237 -21.04 -11.76 16.54
CA TYR A 237 -21.95 -10.69 16.95
C TYR A 237 -21.99 -10.59 18.46
N SER A 238 -21.79 -9.38 18.99
CA SER A 238 -21.93 -9.11 20.42
C SER A 238 -22.84 -7.91 20.67
N GLU A 239 -23.84 -8.11 21.53
CA GLU A 239 -24.73 -7.06 22.01
C GLU A 239 -23.99 -6.13 22.98
N VAL A 240 -24.18 -4.82 22.83
CA VAL A 240 -23.62 -3.80 23.72
C VAL A 240 -24.56 -3.57 24.90
N LYS A 241 -24.09 -3.89 26.12
CA LYS A 241 -24.76 -3.66 27.40
C LYS A 241 -23.86 -2.86 28.32
N ASP A 242 -24.41 -1.82 28.92
CA ASP A 242 -23.72 -0.88 29.80
C ASP A 242 -22.43 -0.25 29.20
N GLY A 243 -22.40 -0.08 27.87
CA GLY A 243 -21.22 0.39 27.14
C GLY A 243 -20.13 -0.67 26.96
N LYS A 244 -20.47 -1.97 27.07
CA LYS A 244 -19.55 -3.11 26.91
C LYS A 244 -20.15 -4.18 26.00
N ALA A 245 -19.33 -4.82 25.19
CA ALA A 245 -19.68 -6.03 24.45
C ALA A 245 -18.60 -7.10 24.66
N THR A 246 -18.97 -8.26 25.20
CA THR A 246 -18.04 -9.38 25.40
C THR A 246 -17.90 -10.17 24.11
N ILE A 247 -16.66 -10.48 23.72
CA ILE A 247 -16.36 -11.43 22.66
C ILE A 247 -16.23 -12.83 23.29
N THR A 248 -16.94 -13.81 22.74
CA THR A 248 -17.00 -15.18 23.27
C THR A 248 -16.23 -16.17 22.38
N GLY A 249 -16.08 -17.42 22.80
CA GLY A 249 -15.44 -18.47 21.98
C GLY A 249 -13.91 -18.40 21.88
N ILE A 250 -13.25 -17.53 22.65
CA ILE A 250 -11.79 -17.33 22.63
C ILE A 250 -11.18 -17.87 23.91
N ASP A 251 -10.28 -18.84 23.76
CA ASP A 251 -9.34 -19.23 24.81
C ASP A 251 -8.02 -18.48 24.59
N PHE A 252 -7.88 -17.36 25.29
CA PHE A 252 -6.75 -16.46 25.18
C PHE A 252 -5.43 -17.10 25.66
N GLU A 253 -5.47 -17.79 26.80
CA GLU A 253 -4.29 -18.32 27.48
C GLU A 253 -3.75 -19.58 26.79
N ASN A 254 -4.61 -20.54 26.44
CA ASN A 254 -4.16 -21.82 25.92
C ASN A 254 -3.89 -21.79 24.40
N ASN A 255 -4.76 -21.12 23.64
CA ASN A 255 -4.72 -21.19 22.17
C ASN A 255 -4.05 -19.96 21.54
N TYR A 256 -4.53 -18.76 21.86
CA TYR A 256 -4.21 -17.57 21.06
C TYR A 256 -2.77 -17.06 21.30
N LYS A 257 -2.33 -16.94 22.56
CA LYS A 257 -0.95 -16.53 22.90
C LYS A 257 0.13 -17.41 22.31
N ASN A 258 -0.16 -18.68 22.06
CA ASN A 258 0.81 -19.64 21.55
C ASN A 258 0.94 -19.54 20.03
N ALA A 259 -0.19 -19.47 19.32
CA ALA A 259 -0.24 -19.48 17.85
C ALA A 259 0.03 -18.12 17.18
N TYR A 260 -0.27 -16.99 17.84
CA TYR A 260 -0.30 -15.66 17.21
C TYR A 260 0.60 -14.62 17.92
N ASP A 261 1.21 -13.71 17.15
CA ASP A 261 1.99 -12.58 17.69
C ASP A 261 1.08 -11.45 18.19
N HIS A 262 0.01 -11.17 17.45
CA HIS A 262 -1.03 -10.18 17.78
C HIS A 262 -2.38 -10.56 17.17
N ILE A 263 -3.45 -10.00 17.72
CA ILE A 263 -4.84 -10.16 17.28
C ILE A 263 -5.37 -8.85 16.69
N VAL A 264 -6.25 -8.98 15.72
CA VAL A 264 -7.03 -7.91 15.13
C VAL A 264 -8.52 -8.26 15.25
N VAL A 265 -9.30 -7.34 15.81
CA VAL A 265 -10.76 -7.37 15.74
C VAL A 265 -11.20 -6.34 14.69
N LYS A 266 -11.83 -6.82 13.62
CA LYS A 266 -12.34 -6.00 12.52
C LYS A 266 -13.85 -5.88 12.66
N ILE A 267 -14.34 -4.69 13.01
CA ILE A 267 -15.76 -4.40 13.25
C ILE A 267 -16.36 -3.79 11.97
N PHE A 268 -17.37 -4.46 11.40
CA PHE A 268 -18.00 -4.06 10.14
C PHE A 268 -19.08 -3.00 10.30
N GLY A 269 -19.55 -2.77 11.52
CA GLY A 269 -20.56 -1.77 11.82
C GLY A 269 -21.20 -1.95 13.18
N ILE A 270 -22.12 -1.02 13.46
CA ILE A 270 -23.00 -1.00 14.62
C ILE A 270 -24.41 -1.21 14.07
N PHE A 271 -25.17 -2.15 14.65
CA PHE A 271 -26.45 -2.61 14.11
C PHE A 271 -27.54 -2.57 15.18
N GLU A 272 -28.80 -2.42 14.77
CA GLU A 272 -29.97 -2.47 15.65
C GLU A 272 -30.54 -3.89 15.79
N ASP A 273 -30.22 -4.78 14.86
CA ASP A 273 -30.60 -6.20 14.89
C ASP A 273 -29.40 -7.12 15.15
N LYS A 274 -29.70 -8.30 15.70
CA LYS A 274 -28.69 -9.32 16.03
C LYS A 274 -28.00 -9.91 14.80
N ASP A 275 -28.66 -9.93 13.66
CA ASP A 275 -28.15 -10.55 12.42
C ASP A 275 -27.34 -9.55 11.56
N GLY A 276 -27.32 -8.28 11.96
CA GLY A 276 -26.56 -7.20 11.34
C GLY A 276 -27.01 -6.86 9.93
N HIS A 277 -28.33 -6.80 9.71
CA HIS A 277 -28.94 -6.31 8.47
C HIS A 277 -29.30 -4.81 8.54
N ILE A 278 -29.60 -4.30 9.73
CA ILE A 278 -30.07 -2.94 10.00
C ILE A 278 -28.93 -2.17 10.69
N LYS A 279 -28.16 -1.40 9.91
CA LYS A 279 -27.17 -0.47 10.46
C LYS A 279 -27.85 0.52 11.42
N SER A 280 -27.19 0.84 12.53
CA SER A 280 -27.72 1.78 13.53
C SER A 280 -28.05 3.13 12.92
N THR A 281 -29.23 3.63 13.25
CA THR A 281 -29.72 4.97 12.94
C THR A 281 -29.13 6.04 13.86
N LYS A 282 -28.72 5.66 15.09
CA LYS A 282 -28.21 6.57 16.12
C LYS A 282 -26.68 6.70 16.14
N TYR A 283 -25.93 5.62 15.89
CA TYR A 283 -24.49 5.58 16.14
C TYR A 283 -23.66 5.28 14.87
N ARG A 284 -22.43 5.80 14.84
CA ARG A 284 -21.39 5.54 13.81
C ARG A 284 -20.01 5.45 14.45
N PHE A 285 -19.02 4.94 13.70
CA PHE A 285 -17.61 5.03 14.13
C PHE A 285 -17.13 6.48 14.20
N ASN A 286 -16.11 6.74 15.02
CA ASN A 286 -15.52 8.06 15.17
C ASN A 286 -14.41 8.28 14.12
N TYR A 287 -14.82 8.44 12.86
CA TYR A 287 -13.94 8.75 11.71
C TYR A 287 -13.02 9.98 11.93
N GLU A 288 -13.30 10.82 12.93
CA GLU A 288 -12.47 11.98 13.29
C GLU A 288 -11.35 11.67 14.31
N ASP A 289 -11.33 10.50 14.96
CA ASP A 289 -10.25 10.10 15.86
C ASP A 289 -9.01 9.69 15.05
N GLN A 290 -7.88 10.36 15.32
CA GLN A 290 -6.61 10.07 14.64
C GLN A 290 -5.95 8.77 15.13
N ASN A 291 -6.47 8.18 16.20
CA ASN A 291 -6.00 6.92 16.77
C ASN A 291 -6.83 5.71 16.30
N GLU A 292 -8.02 5.93 15.70
CA GLU A 292 -8.79 4.84 15.10
C GLU A 292 -8.19 4.45 13.74
N THR A 293 -8.07 3.14 13.49
CA THR A 293 -7.67 2.62 12.18
C THR A 293 -8.92 2.16 11.43
N ILE A 294 -9.30 2.88 10.38
CA ILE A 294 -10.39 2.51 9.49
C ILE A 294 -9.80 1.92 8.19
N ASP A 295 -10.41 0.85 7.69
CA ASP A 295 -9.98 0.14 6.48
C ASP A 295 -10.69 0.68 5.21
N SER A 296 -10.24 0.25 4.02
CA SER A 296 -10.79 0.74 2.74
C SER A 296 -12.28 0.44 2.48
N SER A 297 -12.92 -0.34 3.35
CA SER A 297 -14.34 -0.69 3.30
C SER A 297 -15.10 -0.14 4.52
N ASN A 298 -14.55 0.90 5.16
CA ASN A 298 -15.12 1.60 6.33
C ASN A 298 -15.30 0.72 7.57
N ASN A 299 -14.48 -0.32 7.73
CA ASN A 299 -14.47 -1.16 8.93
C ASN A 299 -13.47 -0.62 9.96
N LEU A 300 -13.83 -0.62 11.23
CA LEU A 300 -12.93 -0.27 12.33
C LEU A 300 -12.02 -1.45 12.65
N ILE A 301 -10.71 -1.20 12.76
CA ILE A 301 -9.66 -2.18 12.99
C ILE A 301 -9.02 -1.93 14.36
N LEU A 302 -9.24 -2.87 15.29
CA LEU A 302 -8.69 -2.81 16.64
C LEU A 302 -7.55 -3.83 16.78
N PHE A 303 -6.37 -3.35 17.14
CA PHE A 303 -5.17 -4.19 17.33
C PHE A 303 -4.95 -4.52 18.80
N LYS A 304 -4.46 -5.73 19.09
CA LYS A 304 -3.93 -6.12 20.39
C LYS A 304 -2.73 -7.05 20.25
N ASP A 305 -1.57 -6.57 20.67
CA ASP A 305 -0.37 -7.39 20.74
C ASP A 305 -0.48 -8.47 21.83
N LEU A 306 -0.03 -9.69 21.51
CA LEU A 306 -0.05 -10.85 22.42
C LEU A 306 1.32 -11.18 23.01
N THR A 307 2.39 -10.73 22.36
CA THR A 307 3.73 -10.79 22.93
C THR A 307 3.77 -9.95 24.21
N LYS A 308 4.29 -10.53 25.30
CA LYS A 308 4.41 -9.85 26.59
C LYS A 308 5.03 -8.47 26.43
N ASP A 309 4.49 -7.52 27.18
CA ASP A 309 5.24 -6.42 27.76
C ASP A 309 6.54 -6.97 28.37
N SER A 310 7.66 -6.77 27.67
CA SER A 310 9.00 -6.81 28.25
C SER A 310 9.41 -5.39 28.64
N SER A 311 8.52 -4.68 29.33
CA SER A 311 8.85 -3.48 30.06
C SER A 311 9.54 -3.88 31.38
N SER A 312 10.69 -3.26 31.67
CA SER A 312 11.59 -3.48 32.82
C SER A 312 12.43 -4.77 32.88
N ARG A 313 13.66 -4.68 32.36
CA ARG A 313 14.89 -4.85 33.14
C ARG A 313 15.92 -3.81 32.70
#